data_AF-A0A5A5T7H1-F1
#
_entry.id   AF-A0A5A5T7H1-F1
#
_cell.length_a   1.000
_cell.length_b   1.000
_cell.length_c   1.000
_cell.angle_alpha   90.00
_cell.angle_beta   90.00
_cell.angle_gamma   90.00
#
_symmetry.space_group_name_H-M   'P 1'
#
loop_
_entity.id
_entity.type
_entity.pdbx_description
1 polymer ?
#
loop_
_entity_poly.entity_id
_entity_poly.type
_entity_poly.pdbx_seq_one_letter_code
_entity_poly.pdbx_strand_id
1 'polypeptide(L)'
;MSDTTRDISEISMTSEIQIDRIDPMEDSTRIIWTPAFMLLFATLLGAGLSIASLVTHIWFNGHLYSVNHIGMVYGIVLLGIWLIVTTKAHAAWIRLGALFGCLWALFTIAQYWTGPHAINTQVSSMTQLQAASNSAMLASSLCLSVGRIQLRRWDTWLLWILPVAFCAYLGYSYLKAPVDTRSLLLIEGKIASLTIYLTIIIWWFRPQCWREQPGPASLFGLAPIILLLLNKVGAINSEATVFFFQIFFLCIFLGTVRILQAERHTQPQA
;
A
#
# COMPACT_ATOMS: atom_id res chain seq x y z
N MET A 1 15.14 -73.67 42.24
CA MET A 1 14.52 -73.76 40.90
C MET A 1 13.05 -73.40 41.09
N SER A 2 12.78 -72.18 41.56
CA SER A 2 12.59 -70.92 40.78
C SER A 2 11.32 -71.05 39.95
N ASP A 3 10.13 -70.78 40.51
CA ASP A 3 9.55 -69.45 40.79
C ASP A 3 9.48 -68.61 39.51
N THR A 4 8.40 -68.79 38.75
CA THR A 4 8.14 -68.10 37.47
C THR A 4 6.62 -68.08 37.19
N THR A 5 5.84 -67.65 38.20
CA THR A 5 4.37 -67.49 38.10
C THR A 5 3.90 -66.19 38.76
N ARG A 6 4.70 -65.14 38.64
CA ARG A 6 4.32 -63.75 38.91
C ARG A 6 5.03 -62.92 37.87
N ASP A 7 4.33 -62.56 36.79
CA ASP A 7 4.65 -61.42 35.89
C ASP A 7 3.69 -61.37 34.67
N ILE A 8 2.41 -61.69 34.86
CA ILE A 8 1.40 -61.52 33.79
C ILE A 8 0.21 -60.65 34.25
N SER A 9 0.09 -60.34 35.55
CA SER A 9 -0.99 -59.50 36.08
C SER A 9 -0.67 -58.02 36.22
N GLU A 10 0.53 -57.56 35.86
CA GLU A 10 0.96 -56.15 36.00
C GLU A 10 1.02 -55.36 34.67
N ILE A 11 0.57 -55.95 33.56
CA ILE A 11 0.52 -55.29 32.24
C ILE A 11 -0.91 -54.79 31.91
N SER A 12 -1.86 -54.94 32.83
CA SER A 12 -3.28 -54.67 32.56
C SER A 12 -3.84 -53.36 33.14
N MET A 13 -3.02 -52.42 33.62
CA MET A 13 -3.57 -51.25 34.34
C MET A 13 -2.76 -49.94 34.23
N THR A 14 -2.05 -49.72 33.12
CA THR A 14 -1.44 -48.40 32.82
C THR A 14 -1.55 -48.03 31.34
N SER A 15 -2.58 -48.52 30.64
CA SER A 15 -3.09 -47.86 29.44
C SER A 15 -4.27 -46.98 29.82
N GLU A 16 -4.06 -46.07 30.77
CA GLU A 16 -4.79 -44.81 30.71
C GLU A 16 -4.36 -44.17 29.41
N ILE A 17 -5.22 -44.36 28.41
CA ILE A 17 -5.34 -43.50 27.25
C ILE A 17 -5.33 -42.09 27.82
N GLN A 18 -4.16 -41.44 27.80
CA GLN A 18 -4.08 -40.01 27.69
C GLN A 18 -4.88 -39.69 26.44
N ILE A 19 -6.17 -39.41 26.64
CA ILE A 19 -6.93 -38.55 25.76
C ILE A 19 -6.10 -37.29 25.79
N ASP A 20 -5.27 -37.21 24.77
CA ASP A 20 -4.43 -36.08 24.42
C ASP A 20 -5.27 -34.86 24.76
N ARG A 21 -4.78 -34.13 25.76
CA ARG A 21 -5.26 -32.81 26.07
C ARG A 21 -4.91 -32.03 24.82
N ILE A 22 -5.81 -32.09 23.84
CA ILE A 22 -6.02 -31.03 22.89
C ILE A 22 -6.42 -29.88 23.80
N ASP A 23 -5.43 -29.21 24.36
CA ASP A 23 -5.54 -27.81 24.66
C ASP A 23 -6.17 -27.26 23.38
N PRO A 24 -7.41 -26.73 23.41
CA PRO A 24 -7.74 -25.80 22.38
C PRO A 24 -6.61 -24.79 22.53
N MET A 25 -5.63 -24.82 21.61
CA MET A 25 -4.87 -23.63 21.31
C MET A 25 -5.97 -22.64 21.09
N GLU A 26 -6.18 -21.83 22.12
CA GLU A 26 -7.05 -20.69 22.12
C GLU A 26 -6.48 -19.93 20.96
N ASP A 27 -7.09 -20.18 19.81
CA ASP A 27 -6.76 -19.61 18.53
C ASP A 27 -7.21 -18.18 18.76
N SER A 28 -6.33 -17.46 19.47
CA SER A 28 -6.56 -16.17 20.09
C SER A 28 -6.96 -15.36 18.91
N THR A 29 -8.28 -15.24 18.78
CA THR A 29 -8.92 -14.78 17.57
C THR A 29 -8.20 -13.50 17.31
N ARG A 30 -7.44 -13.46 16.21
CA ARG A 30 -6.66 -12.31 15.83
C ARG A 30 -7.71 -11.27 15.46
N ILE A 31 -8.25 -10.59 16.48
CA ILE A 31 -9.28 -9.58 16.38
C ILE A 31 -8.52 -8.36 15.86
N ILE A 32 -8.29 -8.39 14.54
CA ILE A 32 -7.64 -7.34 13.76
C ILE A 32 -8.50 -6.06 13.78
N TRP A 33 -9.75 -6.19 14.21
CA TRP A 33 -10.72 -5.11 14.32
C TRP A 33 -11.23 -4.97 15.75
N THR A 34 -10.47 -4.31 16.60
CA THR A 34 -10.99 -3.86 17.89
C THR A 34 -12.05 -2.77 17.66
N PRO A 35 -13.18 -2.77 18.40
CA PRO A 35 -14.24 -1.76 18.23
C PRO A 35 -13.74 -0.32 18.37
N ALA A 36 -12.81 -0.09 19.31
CA ALA A 36 -12.15 1.20 19.51
C ALA A 36 -11.38 1.65 18.25
N PHE A 37 -10.79 0.71 17.53
CA PHE A 37 -10.12 1.02 16.27
C PHE A 37 -11.13 1.40 15.18
N MET A 38 -12.22 0.65 15.00
CA MET A 38 -13.25 1.02 14.01
C MET A 38 -13.77 2.44 14.24
N LEU A 39 -13.98 2.81 15.50
CA LEU A 39 -14.39 4.17 15.89
C LEU A 39 -13.31 5.21 15.56
N LEU A 40 -12.04 4.97 15.91
CA LEU A 40 -10.95 5.88 15.56
C LEU A 40 -10.82 6.03 14.04
N PHE A 41 -10.91 4.93 13.30
CA PHE A 41 -10.86 4.95 11.85
C PHE A 41 -12.01 5.73 11.23
N ALA A 42 -13.24 5.45 11.64
CA ALA A 42 -14.43 6.12 11.13
C ALA A 42 -14.42 7.61 11.48
N THR A 43 -13.97 7.99 12.69
CA THR A 43 -13.84 9.39 13.09
C THR A 43 -12.74 10.10 12.31
N LEU A 44 -11.58 9.48 12.11
CA LEU A 44 -10.49 10.06 11.32
C LEU A 44 -10.87 10.20 9.85
N LEU A 45 -11.58 9.22 9.30
CA LEU A 45 -12.09 9.24 7.94
C LEU A 45 -13.16 10.32 7.78
N GLY A 46 -14.14 10.38 8.69
CA GLY A 46 -15.20 11.39 8.67
C GLY A 46 -14.66 12.81 8.86
N ALA A 47 -13.75 13.01 9.81
CA ALA A 47 -13.08 14.29 10.02
C ALA A 47 -12.21 14.66 8.81
N GLY A 48 -11.45 13.71 8.26
CA GLY A 48 -10.63 13.90 7.06
C GLY A 48 -11.46 14.28 5.84
N LEU A 49 -12.58 13.59 5.60
CA LEU A 49 -13.51 13.92 4.52
C LEU A 49 -14.20 15.27 4.73
N SER A 50 -14.52 15.62 5.98
CA SER A 50 -15.12 16.93 6.32
C SER A 50 -14.14 18.07 6.09
N ILE A 51 -12.89 17.92 6.55
CA ILE A 51 -11.81 18.87 6.26
C ILE A 51 -11.60 18.96 4.75
N ALA A 52 -11.63 17.82 4.05
CA ALA A 52 -11.42 17.82 2.60
C ALA A 52 -12.54 18.55 1.84
N SER A 53 -13.78 18.37 2.27
CA SER A 53 -14.93 19.12 1.77
C SER A 53 -14.77 20.62 2.04
N LEU A 54 -14.40 21.00 3.27
CA LEU A 54 -14.19 22.39 3.65
C LEU A 54 -13.07 23.05 2.84
N VAL A 55 -11.92 22.39 2.68
CA VAL A 55 -10.79 22.88 1.88
C VAL A 55 -11.20 23.05 0.42
N THR A 56 -11.96 22.10 -0.14
CA THR A 56 -12.46 22.20 -1.51
C THR A 56 -13.43 23.37 -1.67
N HIS A 57 -14.30 23.61 -0.68
CA HIS A 57 -15.24 24.72 -0.68
C HIS A 57 -14.54 26.09 -0.55
N ILE A 58 -13.54 26.20 0.34
CA ILE A 58 -12.72 27.41 0.48
C ILE A 58 -11.94 27.68 -0.80
N TRP A 59 -11.39 26.64 -1.43
CA TRP A 59 -10.70 26.75 -2.70
C TRP A 59 -11.62 27.30 -3.80
N PHE A 60 -12.83 26.73 -3.93
CA PHE A 60 -13.80 27.11 -4.96
C PHE A 60 -14.31 28.54 -4.79
N ASN A 61 -14.63 28.96 -3.57
CA ASN A 61 -15.25 30.26 -3.32
C ASN A 61 -14.24 31.39 -3.07
N GLY A 62 -13.06 31.07 -2.55
CA GLY A 62 -12.11 32.06 -2.06
C GLY A 62 -10.93 32.33 -2.97
N HIS A 63 -10.62 31.44 -3.93
CA HIS A 63 -9.39 31.47 -4.76
C HIS A 63 -8.07 31.69 -3.98
N LEU A 64 -8.09 31.56 -2.65
CA LEU A 64 -6.98 31.91 -1.74
C LEU A 64 -5.75 30.99 -1.89
N TYR A 65 -5.95 29.77 -2.39
CA TYR A 65 -4.90 28.78 -2.56
C TYR A 65 -4.97 28.13 -3.94
N SER A 66 -3.83 27.79 -4.54
CA SER A 66 -3.81 26.99 -5.77
C SER A 66 -3.75 25.49 -5.43
N VAL A 67 -4.25 24.65 -6.35
CA VAL A 67 -4.24 23.18 -6.21
C VAL A 67 -2.83 22.65 -5.91
N ASN A 68 -1.81 23.30 -6.49
CA ASN A 68 -0.41 22.93 -6.30
C ASN A 68 0.05 23.14 -4.84
N HIS A 69 -0.39 24.21 -4.19
CA HIS A 69 -0.07 24.44 -2.77
C HIS A 69 -0.71 23.38 -1.88
N ILE A 70 -1.99 23.05 -2.15
CA ILE A 70 -2.69 22.00 -1.41
C ILE A 70 -1.94 20.68 -1.55
N GLY A 71 -1.59 20.29 -2.79
CA GLY A 71 -0.84 19.06 -3.04
C GLY A 71 0.54 19.02 -2.40
N MET A 72 1.26 20.14 -2.37
CA MET A 72 2.54 20.24 -1.66
C MET A 72 2.40 20.01 -0.16
N VAL A 73 1.42 20.64 0.50
CA VAL A 73 1.21 20.49 1.95
C VAL A 73 0.97 19.03 2.31
N TYR A 74 0.10 18.33 1.58
CA TYR A 74 -0.13 16.90 1.80
C TYR A 74 1.11 16.05 1.50
N GLY A 75 1.87 16.38 0.45
CA GLY A 75 3.13 15.72 0.13
C GLY A 75 4.15 15.81 1.26
N ILE A 76 4.30 16.99 1.87
CA ILE A 76 5.19 17.22 3.02
C ILE A 76 4.73 16.42 4.25
N VAL A 77 3.43 16.42 4.54
CA VAL A 77 2.86 15.64 5.64
C VAL A 77 3.14 14.15 5.45
N LEU A 78 2.92 13.61 4.24
CA LEU A 78 3.19 12.21 3.93
C LEU A 78 4.68 11.88 3.98
N LEU A 79 5.55 12.77 3.52
CA LEU A 79 7.00 12.61 3.67
C LEU A 79 7.38 12.46 5.15
N GLY A 80 6.86 13.34 6.02
CA GLY A 80 7.09 13.26 7.46
C GLY A 80 6.64 11.94 8.06
N ILE A 81 5.48 11.42 7.64
CA ILE A 81 4.96 10.15 8.12
C ILE A 81 5.79 8.96 7.63
N TRP A 82 6.20 8.96 6.36
CA TRP A 82 7.08 7.91 5.84
C TRP A 82 8.44 7.91 6.53
N LEU A 83 8.97 9.07 6.92
CA LEU A 83 10.17 9.17 7.76
C LEU A 83 9.95 8.58 9.15
N ILE A 84 8.80 8.86 9.79
CA ILE A 84 8.45 8.24 11.08
C ILE A 84 8.39 6.71 10.95
N VAL A 85 7.78 6.19 9.89
CA VAL A 85 7.71 4.73 9.67
C VAL A 85 9.10 4.16 9.42
N THR A 86 9.93 4.83 8.63
CA THR A 86 11.30 4.38 8.34
C THR A 86 12.14 4.26 9.61
N THR A 87 11.94 5.18 10.57
CA THR A 87 12.67 5.18 11.85
C THR A 87 12.07 4.24 12.90
N LYS A 88 10.76 4.02 12.90
CA LYS A 88 10.05 3.23 13.92
C LYS A 88 9.79 1.77 13.52
N ALA A 89 9.80 1.44 12.22
CA ALA A 89 9.58 0.09 11.75
C ALA A 89 10.79 -0.81 12.04
N HIS A 90 10.53 -2.02 12.52
CA HIS A 90 11.56 -3.02 12.82
C HIS A 90 11.76 -3.97 11.65
N ALA A 91 10.70 -4.33 10.95
CA ALA A 91 10.80 -5.21 9.79
C ALA A 91 11.53 -4.54 8.62
N ALA A 92 12.59 -5.18 8.12
CA ALA A 92 13.42 -4.65 7.03
C ALA A 92 12.60 -4.32 5.77
N TRP A 93 11.62 -5.15 5.42
CA TRP A 93 10.72 -4.93 4.29
C TRP A 93 9.82 -3.70 4.47
N ILE A 94 9.36 -3.44 5.69
CA ILE A 94 8.53 -2.25 5.98
C ILE A 94 9.39 -0.99 5.91
N ARG A 95 10.62 -1.04 6.43
CA ARG A 95 11.59 0.06 6.29
C ARG A 95 11.91 0.36 4.83
N LEU A 96 12.16 -0.68 4.02
CA LEU A 96 12.41 -0.52 2.59
C LEU A 96 11.20 0.07 1.86
N GLY A 97 9.99 -0.41 2.19
CA GLY A 97 8.75 0.16 1.65
C GLY A 97 8.56 1.63 2.03
N ALA A 98 8.91 2.01 3.25
CA ALA A 98 8.84 3.39 3.72
C ALA A 98 9.88 4.30 3.04
N LEU A 99 11.10 3.80 2.76
CA LEU A 99 12.10 4.53 1.97
C LEU A 99 11.57 4.84 0.55
N PHE A 100 10.96 3.86 -0.12
CA PHE A 100 10.30 4.09 -1.41
C PHE A 100 9.10 5.03 -1.29
N GLY A 101 8.37 4.99 -0.16
CA GLY A 101 7.33 5.96 0.17
C GLY A 101 7.85 7.39 0.32
N CYS A 102 9.02 7.58 0.93
CA CYS A 102 9.71 8.87 0.99
C CYS A 102 10.09 9.36 -0.42
N LEU A 103 10.68 8.49 -1.25
CA LEU A 103 11.04 8.84 -2.63
C LEU A 103 9.80 9.24 -3.45
N TRP A 104 8.71 8.49 -3.31
CA TRP A 104 7.43 8.83 -3.91
C TRP A 104 6.92 10.20 -3.46
N ALA A 105 6.96 10.50 -2.16
CA ALA A 105 6.52 11.78 -1.63
C ALA A 105 7.40 12.94 -2.15
N LEU A 106 8.72 12.75 -2.24
CA LEU A 106 9.64 13.74 -2.82
C LEU A 106 9.34 14.01 -4.30
N PHE A 107 9.14 12.97 -5.12
CA PHE A 107 8.77 13.17 -6.52
C PHE A 107 7.41 13.84 -6.66
N THR A 108 6.45 13.52 -5.80
CA THR A 108 5.13 14.16 -5.78
C THR A 108 5.22 15.64 -5.41
N ILE A 109 6.02 16.01 -4.41
CA ILE A 109 6.30 17.42 -4.07
C ILE A 109 6.95 18.14 -5.26
N ALA A 110 7.95 17.50 -5.89
CA ALA A 110 8.62 18.06 -7.05
C ALA A 110 7.64 18.32 -8.22
N GLN A 111 6.69 17.41 -8.47
CA GLN A 111 5.65 17.61 -9.51
C GLN A 111 4.79 18.86 -9.25
N TYR A 112 4.34 19.05 -8.00
CA TYR A 112 3.56 20.23 -7.65
C TYR A 112 4.37 21.52 -7.65
N TRP A 113 5.67 21.43 -7.38
CA TRP A 113 6.60 22.56 -7.46
C TRP A 113 6.87 22.99 -8.90
N THR A 114 7.04 22.04 -9.82
CA THR A 114 7.33 22.32 -11.24
C THR A 114 6.10 22.80 -11.99
N GLY A 115 4.89 22.39 -11.60
CA GLY A 115 3.63 22.76 -12.27
C GLY A 115 3.45 24.27 -12.54
N PRO A 116 3.58 25.15 -11.53
CA PRO A 116 3.51 26.59 -11.70
C PRO A 116 4.64 27.20 -12.54
N HIS A 117 5.80 26.53 -12.61
CA HIS A 117 7.03 27.06 -13.22
C HIS A 117 7.31 26.47 -14.62
N ALA A 118 6.35 25.72 -15.17
CA ALA A 118 6.55 25.00 -16.42
C ALA A 118 6.51 25.92 -17.64
N ILE A 119 7.69 26.19 -18.20
CA ILE A 119 7.87 26.76 -19.54
C ILE A 119 7.69 25.60 -20.55
N ASN A 120 7.13 25.89 -21.73
CA ASN A 120 6.61 24.95 -22.75
C ASN A 120 7.52 23.75 -23.14
N THR A 121 8.81 23.75 -22.79
CA THR A 121 9.77 22.65 -22.99
C THR A 121 9.78 21.58 -21.88
N GLN A 122 9.02 21.75 -20.79
CA GLN A 122 9.02 20.84 -19.62
C GLN A 122 8.06 19.64 -19.67
N VAL A 123 7.34 19.42 -20.77
CA VAL A 123 6.34 18.34 -20.88
C VAL A 123 6.99 16.94 -20.73
N SER A 124 8.22 16.77 -21.22
CA SER A 124 9.00 15.54 -21.06
C SER A 124 9.39 15.31 -19.60
N SER A 125 9.91 16.33 -18.91
CA SER A 125 10.29 16.24 -17.50
C SER A 125 9.10 15.93 -16.58
N MET A 126 7.92 16.48 -16.87
CA MET A 126 6.71 16.21 -16.08
C MET A 126 6.29 14.74 -16.20
N THR A 127 6.33 14.19 -17.42
CA THR A 127 5.96 12.79 -17.68
C THR A 127 6.95 11.83 -17.03
N GLN A 128 8.25 12.15 -17.06
CA GLN A 128 9.29 11.39 -16.37
C GLN A 128 9.11 11.39 -14.86
N LEU A 129 8.82 12.55 -14.29
CA LEU A 129 8.62 12.69 -12.85
C LEU A 129 7.37 11.92 -12.39
N GLN A 130 6.33 11.89 -13.22
CA GLN A 130 5.14 11.08 -13.00
C GLN A 130 5.42 9.57 -13.07
N ALA A 131 6.16 9.13 -14.09
CA ALA A 131 6.57 7.73 -14.20
C ALA A 131 7.45 7.29 -13.03
N ALA A 132 8.41 8.12 -12.61
CA ALA A 132 9.28 7.88 -11.47
C ALA A 132 8.49 7.80 -10.15
N SER A 133 7.57 8.74 -9.93
CA SER A 133 6.69 8.74 -8.76
C SER A 133 5.85 7.46 -8.71
N ASN A 134 5.10 7.13 -9.76
CA ASN A 134 4.25 5.93 -9.75
C ASN A 134 5.06 4.63 -9.61
N SER A 135 6.29 4.60 -10.15
CA SER A 135 7.21 3.47 -9.96
C SER A 135 7.68 3.35 -8.51
N ALA A 136 7.99 4.47 -7.84
CA ALA A 136 8.31 4.48 -6.42
C ALA A 136 7.13 4.04 -5.55
N MET A 137 5.90 4.44 -5.91
CA MET A 137 4.68 3.99 -5.24
C MET A 137 4.46 2.48 -5.39
N LEU A 138 4.71 1.94 -6.59
CA LEU A 138 4.67 0.50 -6.86
C LEU A 138 5.71 -0.25 -6.01
N ALA A 139 6.95 0.24 -5.97
CA ALA A 139 8.03 -0.36 -5.18
C ALA A 139 7.71 -0.34 -3.68
N SER A 140 7.18 0.77 -3.17
CA SER A 140 6.70 0.89 -1.79
C SER A 140 5.61 -0.15 -1.51
N SER A 141 4.60 -0.22 -2.38
CA SER A 141 3.49 -1.17 -2.27
C SER A 141 3.94 -2.63 -2.29
N LEU A 142 4.88 -2.98 -3.16
CA LEU A 142 5.50 -4.31 -3.20
C LEU A 142 6.14 -4.65 -1.85
N CYS A 143 7.01 -3.79 -1.35
CA CYS A 143 7.72 -4.03 -0.09
C CYS A 143 6.75 -4.17 1.10
N LEU A 144 5.76 -3.28 1.18
CA LEU A 144 4.76 -3.29 2.25
C LEU A 144 3.87 -4.54 2.19
N SER A 145 3.52 -4.99 0.97
CA SER A 145 2.72 -6.20 0.77
C SER A 145 3.47 -7.49 1.11
N VAL A 146 4.80 -7.46 1.23
CA VAL A 146 5.60 -8.63 1.63
C VAL A 146 5.91 -8.59 3.13
N GLY A 147 6.02 -7.40 3.73
CA GLY A 147 6.66 -7.21 5.03
C GLY A 147 6.08 -7.94 6.25
N ARG A 148 4.86 -8.49 6.18
CA ARG A 148 4.32 -9.37 7.26
C ARG A 148 3.60 -10.62 6.76
N ILE A 149 3.79 -10.99 5.50
CA ILE A 149 3.06 -12.11 4.90
C ILE A 149 4.04 -13.24 4.64
N GLN A 150 3.68 -14.44 5.09
CA GLN A 150 4.40 -15.64 4.70
C GLN A 150 4.12 -15.92 3.22
N LEU A 151 5.16 -15.85 2.38
CA LEU A 151 5.04 -16.04 0.94
C LEU A 151 4.65 -17.49 0.64
N ARG A 152 3.39 -17.71 0.25
CA ARG A 152 2.92 -18.99 -0.27
C ARG A 152 3.31 -19.11 -1.74
N ARG A 153 3.44 -20.33 -2.25
CA ARG A 153 3.82 -20.61 -3.66
C ARG A 153 3.02 -19.78 -4.67
N TRP A 154 1.71 -19.65 -4.49
CA TRP A 154 0.84 -18.83 -5.36
C TRP A 154 1.25 -17.36 -5.40
N ASP A 155 1.54 -16.75 -4.25
CA ASP A 155 1.98 -15.36 -4.16
C ASP A 155 3.36 -15.16 -4.80
N THR A 156 4.27 -16.13 -4.62
CA THR A 156 5.60 -16.09 -5.26
C THR A 156 5.48 -16.16 -6.78
N TRP A 157 4.66 -17.06 -7.31
CA TRP A 157 4.41 -17.17 -8.74
C TRP A 157 3.81 -15.87 -9.31
N LEU A 158 2.82 -15.29 -8.61
CA LEU A 158 2.21 -14.03 -9.02
C LEU A 158 3.25 -12.90 -9.03
N LEU A 159 4.03 -12.74 -7.95
CA LEU A 159 5.06 -11.71 -7.85
C LEU A 159 6.18 -11.87 -8.88
N TRP A 160 6.43 -13.09 -9.36
CA TRP A 160 7.44 -13.35 -10.38
C TRP A 160 6.92 -13.15 -11.80
N ILE A 161 5.70 -13.62 -12.10
CA ILE A 161 5.08 -13.45 -13.42
C ILE A 161 4.76 -11.97 -13.70
N LEU A 162 4.31 -11.23 -12.68
CA LEU A 162 3.86 -9.84 -12.82
C LEU A 162 4.91 -8.90 -13.47
N PRO A 163 6.17 -8.82 -12.97
CA PRO A 163 7.20 -7.99 -13.60
C PRO A 163 7.61 -8.49 -14.99
N VAL A 164 7.64 -9.82 -15.21
CA VAL A 164 7.96 -10.40 -16.53
C VAL A 164 6.90 -10.01 -17.56
N ALA A 165 5.62 -10.16 -17.20
CA ALA A 165 4.50 -9.76 -18.04
C ALA A 165 4.49 -8.25 -18.32
N PHE A 166 4.84 -7.43 -17.32
CA PHE A 166 5.00 -5.99 -17.47
C PHE A 166 6.10 -5.63 -18.48
N CYS A 167 7.30 -6.21 -18.36
CA CYS A 167 8.40 -5.99 -19.30
C CYS A 167 8.03 -6.46 -20.72
N ALA A 168 7.41 -7.64 -20.85
CA ALA A 168 6.95 -8.17 -22.13
C ALA A 168 5.91 -7.26 -22.80
N TYR A 169 4.96 -6.73 -22.03
CA TYR A 169 3.94 -5.81 -22.52
C TYR A 169 4.54 -4.48 -23.00
N LEU A 170 5.52 -3.93 -22.28
CA LEU A 170 6.24 -2.73 -22.71
C LEU A 170 7.00 -2.96 -24.02
N GLY A 171 7.72 -4.09 -24.12
CA GLY A 171 8.42 -4.48 -25.35
C GLY A 171 7.47 -4.63 -26.54
N TYR A 172 6.35 -5.33 -26.35
CA TYR A 172 5.31 -5.47 -27.37
C TYR A 172 4.71 -4.11 -27.78
N SER A 173 4.40 -3.24 -26.81
CA SER A 173 3.85 -1.91 -27.06
C SER A 173 4.81 -1.03 -27.85
N TYR A 174 6.12 -1.13 -27.57
CA TYR A 174 7.16 -0.43 -28.31
C TYR A 174 7.26 -0.91 -29.76
N LEU A 175 7.25 -2.22 -29.98
CA LEU A 175 7.34 -2.80 -31.33
C LEU A 175 6.10 -2.46 -32.19
N LYS A 176 4.91 -2.44 -31.57
CA LYS A 176 3.64 -2.12 -32.24
C LYS A 176 3.48 -0.63 -32.58
N ALA A 177 4.18 0.26 -31.87
CA ALA A 177 4.07 1.70 -32.12
C ALA A 177 4.60 2.05 -33.53
N PRO A 178 3.88 2.89 -34.31
CA PRO A 178 4.34 3.32 -35.63
C PRO A 178 5.63 4.11 -35.52
N VAL A 179 6.52 3.94 -36.51
CA VAL A 179 7.92 4.42 -36.48
C VAL A 179 8.02 5.90 -36.14
N ASP A 180 7.11 6.73 -36.65
CA ASP A 180 7.09 8.18 -36.43
C ASP A 180 6.71 8.60 -35.01
N THR A 181 6.11 7.69 -34.23
CA THR A 181 5.67 7.94 -32.84
C THR A 181 6.49 7.18 -31.80
N ARG A 182 7.49 6.41 -32.25
CA ARG A 182 8.41 5.67 -31.36
C ARG A 182 9.29 6.65 -30.60
N SER A 183 8.76 7.14 -29.49
CA SER A 183 9.46 8.00 -28.56
C SER A 183 9.58 7.33 -27.20
N LEU A 184 10.67 7.63 -26.49
CA LEU A 184 10.88 7.16 -25.13
C LEU A 184 9.81 7.73 -24.17
N LEU A 185 9.31 8.93 -24.46
CA LEU A 185 8.21 9.59 -23.76
C LEU A 185 6.89 8.77 -23.81
N LEU A 186 6.61 8.12 -24.95
CA LEU A 186 5.44 7.24 -25.07
C LEU A 186 5.53 6.05 -24.10
N ILE A 187 6.73 5.46 -23.97
CA ILE A 187 6.97 4.34 -23.06
C ILE A 187 6.83 4.82 -21.61
N GLU A 188 7.41 5.96 -21.26
CA GLU A 188 7.32 6.55 -19.92
C GLU A 188 5.87 6.81 -19.51
N GLY A 189 5.05 7.35 -20.41
CA GLY A 189 3.61 7.52 -20.18
C GLY A 189 2.89 6.18 -19.95
N LYS A 190 3.26 5.13 -20.69
CA LYS A 190 2.72 3.77 -20.47
C LYS A 190 3.16 3.18 -19.14
N ILE A 191 4.42 3.37 -18.75
CA ILE A 191 4.95 2.95 -17.44
C ILE A 191 4.13 3.63 -16.33
N ALA A 192 3.93 4.95 -16.41
CA ALA A 192 3.18 5.69 -15.40
C ALA A 192 1.76 5.15 -15.20
N SER A 193 1.06 4.75 -16.26
CA SER A 193 -0.28 4.15 -16.16
C SER A 193 -0.24 2.70 -15.66
N LEU A 194 0.63 1.86 -16.23
CA LEU A 194 0.74 0.44 -15.90
C LEU A 194 1.14 0.20 -14.45
N THR A 195 2.08 0.98 -13.92
CA THR A 195 2.51 0.89 -12.51
C THR A 195 1.34 1.07 -11.54
N ILE A 196 0.37 1.93 -11.85
CA ILE A 196 -0.85 2.09 -11.03
C ILE A 196 -1.69 0.80 -11.10
N TYR A 197 -1.90 0.24 -12.30
CA TYR A 197 -2.61 -1.04 -12.46
C TYR A 197 -1.93 -2.18 -11.71
N LEU A 198 -0.60 -2.27 -11.79
CA LEU A 198 0.18 -3.26 -11.05
C LEU A 198 0.01 -3.08 -9.54
N THR A 199 0.00 -1.85 -9.05
CA THR A 199 -0.21 -1.55 -7.63
C THR A 199 -1.57 -2.06 -7.14
N ILE A 200 -2.63 -1.87 -7.95
CA ILE A 200 -3.96 -2.42 -7.65
C ILE A 200 -3.92 -3.95 -7.61
N ILE A 201 -3.32 -4.58 -8.63
CA ILE A 201 -3.22 -6.04 -8.72
C ILE A 201 -2.49 -6.60 -7.49
N ILE A 202 -1.37 -6.01 -7.08
CA ILE A 202 -0.59 -6.48 -5.93
C ILE A 202 -1.43 -6.51 -4.64
N TRP A 203 -2.24 -5.48 -4.40
CA TRP A 203 -3.04 -5.41 -3.18
C TRP A 203 -4.33 -6.23 -3.26
N TRP A 204 -5.00 -6.26 -4.41
CA TRP A 204 -6.31 -6.91 -4.53
C TRP A 204 -6.24 -8.38 -4.95
N PHE A 205 -5.33 -8.76 -5.85
CA PHE A 205 -5.24 -10.15 -6.34
C PHE A 205 -4.49 -11.08 -5.40
N ARG A 206 -3.81 -10.56 -4.37
CA ARG A 206 -3.12 -11.37 -3.38
C ARG A 206 -4.07 -11.68 -2.21
N PRO A 207 -4.67 -12.89 -2.15
CA PRO A 207 -5.64 -13.22 -1.10
C PRO A 207 -5.02 -13.19 0.30
N GLN A 208 -3.70 -13.39 0.42
CA GLN A 208 -3.00 -13.31 1.70
C GLN A 208 -2.98 -11.88 2.27
N CYS A 209 -2.92 -10.85 1.42
CA CYS A 209 -2.97 -9.45 1.87
C CYS A 209 -4.28 -9.16 2.61
N TRP A 210 -5.39 -9.68 2.08
CA TRP A 210 -6.71 -9.54 2.69
C TRP A 210 -6.86 -10.32 3.99
N ARG A 211 -6.23 -11.50 4.07
CA ARG A 211 -6.30 -12.36 5.26
C ARG A 211 -5.46 -11.81 6.42
N GLU A 212 -4.23 -11.42 6.14
CA GLU A 212 -3.26 -11.03 7.16
C GLU A 212 -3.32 -9.53 7.51
N GLN A 213 -3.66 -8.68 6.54
CA GLN A 213 -3.63 -7.21 6.68
C GLN A 213 -4.79 -6.53 5.92
N PRO A 214 -6.06 -6.80 6.27
CA PRO A 214 -7.22 -6.29 5.53
C PRO A 214 -7.27 -4.74 5.47
N GLY A 215 -6.80 -4.06 6.51
CA GLY A 215 -6.74 -2.59 6.56
C GLY A 215 -5.79 -2.02 5.51
N PRO A 216 -4.47 -2.29 5.58
CA PRO A 216 -3.53 -1.89 4.53
C PRO A 216 -3.94 -2.35 3.14
N ALA A 217 -4.42 -3.59 2.98
CA ALA A 217 -4.83 -4.12 1.67
C ALA A 217 -5.98 -3.33 1.03
N SER A 218 -6.99 -2.98 1.81
CA SER A 218 -8.09 -2.14 1.32
C SER A 218 -7.62 -0.71 1.03
N LEU A 219 -6.89 -0.07 1.95
CA LEU A 219 -6.49 1.34 1.83
C LEU A 219 -5.47 1.58 0.71
N PHE A 220 -4.40 0.80 0.69
CA PHE A 220 -3.37 0.89 -0.36
C PHE A 220 -3.83 0.30 -1.69
N GLY A 221 -4.86 -0.55 -1.71
CA GLY A 221 -5.52 -0.98 -2.95
C GLY A 221 -6.49 0.07 -3.50
N LEU A 222 -7.18 0.80 -2.64
CA LEU A 222 -8.15 1.83 -3.03
C LEU A 222 -7.48 3.14 -3.46
N ALA A 223 -6.37 3.53 -2.84
CA ALA A 223 -5.59 4.70 -3.23
C ALA A 223 -5.23 4.75 -4.75
N PRO A 224 -4.59 3.72 -5.34
CA PRO A 224 -4.28 3.73 -6.78
C PRO A 224 -5.54 3.70 -7.67
N ILE A 225 -6.67 3.16 -7.20
CA ILE A 225 -7.96 3.27 -7.93
C ILE A 225 -8.41 4.73 -7.98
N ILE A 226 -8.34 5.45 -6.86
CA ILE A 226 -8.64 6.89 -6.83
C ILE A 226 -7.68 7.64 -7.76
N LEU A 227 -6.40 7.28 -7.78
CA LEU A 227 -5.42 7.89 -8.69
C LEU A 227 -5.74 7.63 -10.17
N LEU A 228 -6.24 6.44 -10.54
CA LEU A 228 -6.74 6.19 -11.90
C LEU A 228 -7.97 7.05 -12.24
N LEU A 229 -8.89 7.22 -11.29
CA LEU A 229 -10.05 8.08 -11.46
C LEU A 229 -9.62 9.54 -11.63
N LEU A 230 -8.68 10.02 -10.81
CA LEU A 230 -8.07 11.35 -10.91
C LEU A 230 -7.46 11.59 -12.29
N ASN A 231 -6.68 10.64 -12.81
CA ASN A 231 -6.06 10.77 -14.14
C ASN A 231 -7.10 10.87 -15.27
N LYS A 232 -8.33 10.37 -15.08
CA LYS A 232 -9.43 10.48 -16.05
C LYS A 232 -10.30 11.71 -15.83
N VAL A 233 -10.67 11.98 -14.58
CA VAL A 233 -11.59 13.06 -14.17
C VAL A 233 -10.90 14.43 -14.16
N GLY A 234 -9.59 14.46 -13.92
CA GLY A 234 -8.74 15.67 -13.95
C GLY A 234 -8.78 16.43 -15.27
N ALA A 235 -9.15 15.78 -16.35
CA ALA A 235 -9.35 16.42 -17.64
C ALA A 235 -10.68 17.19 -17.76
N ILE A 236 -11.64 16.98 -16.83
CA ILE A 236 -13.04 17.38 -17.00
C ILE A 236 -13.54 18.28 -15.86
N ASN A 237 -13.14 18.02 -14.60
CA ASN A 237 -13.64 18.79 -13.45
C ASN A 237 -12.56 19.01 -12.37
N SER A 238 -12.18 20.28 -12.17
CA SER A 238 -11.14 20.68 -11.21
C SER A 238 -11.55 20.48 -9.75
N GLU A 239 -12.83 20.67 -9.39
CA GLU A 239 -13.30 20.50 -8.01
C GLU A 239 -13.24 19.04 -7.57
N ALA A 240 -13.79 18.15 -8.41
CA ALA A 240 -13.75 16.72 -8.17
C ALA A 240 -12.31 16.23 -8.04
N THR A 241 -11.39 16.79 -8.83
CA THR A 241 -9.97 16.47 -8.77
C THR A 241 -9.36 16.83 -7.42
N VAL A 242 -9.61 18.04 -6.90
CA VAL A 242 -9.11 18.46 -5.58
C VAL A 242 -9.67 17.57 -4.47
N PHE A 243 -10.95 17.22 -4.53
CA PHE A 243 -11.58 16.35 -3.54
C PHE A 243 -11.02 14.92 -3.57
N PHE A 244 -10.97 14.28 -4.74
CA PHE A 244 -10.42 12.93 -4.88
C PHE A 244 -8.94 12.86 -4.50
N PHE A 245 -8.18 13.94 -4.75
CA PHE A 245 -6.78 13.99 -4.37
C PHE A 245 -6.59 13.96 -2.85
N GLN A 246 -7.47 14.64 -2.12
CA GLN A 246 -7.48 14.59 -0.65
C GLN A 246 -7.88 13.22 -0.13
N ILE A 247 -8.86 12.55 -0.74
CA ILE A 247 -9.22 11.17 -0.39
C ILE A 247 -8.05 10.23 -0.63
N PHE A 248 -7.37 10.35 -1.78
CA PHE A 248 -6.20 9.56 -2.10
C PHE A 248 -5.14 9.66 -1.00
N PHE A 249 -4.79 10.88 -0.57
CA PHE A 249 -3.84 11.07 0.51
C PHE A 249 -4.32 10.55 1.85
N LEU A 250 -5.61 10.71 2.16
CA LEU A 250 -6.21 10.18 3.37
C LEU A 250 -6.11 8.65 3.43
N CYS A 251 -6.31 7.96 2.30
CA CYS A 251 -6.14 6.52 2.21
C CYS A 251 -4.69 6.09 2.51
N ILE A 252 -3.71 6.75 1.90
CA ILE A 252 -2.29 6.48 2.16
C ILE A 252 -1.95 6.77 3.62
N PHE A 253 -2.37 7.92 4.15
CA PHE A 253 -2.17 8.30 5.54
C PHE A 253 -2.69 7.23 6.51
N LEU A 254 -3.96 6.83 6.34
CA LEU A 254 -4.61 5.83 7.18
C LEU A 254 -3.93 4.45 7.05
N GLY A 255 -3.52 4.07 5.83
CA GLY A 255 -2.79 2.84 5.57
C GLY A 255 -1.43 2.82 6.27
N THR A 256 -0.75 3.95 6.31
CA THR A 256 0.54 4.09 6.98
C THR A 256 0.42 4.09 8.50
N VAL A 257 -0.59 4.77 9.07
CA VAL A 257 -0.91 4.68 10.50
C VAL A 257 -1.23 3.23 10.90
N ARG A 258 -1.95 2.50 10.06
CA ARG A 258 -2.24 1.07 10.23
C ARG A 258 -0.97 0.23 10.34
N ILE A 259 -0.01 0.45 9.45
CA ILE A 259 1.28 -0.24 9.49
C ILE A 259 2.02 0.08 10.80
N LEU A 260 2.04 1.35 11.21
CA LEU A 260 2.73 1.79 12.43
C LEU A 260 2.13 1.17 13.69
N GLN A 261 0.80 1.14 13.79
CA GLN A 261 0.10 0.50 14.92
C GLN A 261 0.45 -0.98 15.02
N ALA A 262 0.45 -1.67 13.88
CA ALA A 262 0.78 -3.09 13.84
C ALA A 262 2.26 -3.36 14.20
N GLU A 263 3.20 -2.43 13.94
CA GLU A 263 4.60 -2.55 14.38
C GLU A 263 4.70 -2.42 15.89
N ARG A 264 3.94 -1.51 16.49
CA ARG A 264 3.92 -1.30 17.95
C ARG A 264 3.43 -2.53 18.70
N HIS A 265 2.40 -3.22 18.19
CA HIS A 265 1.85 -4.43 18.83
C HIS A 265 2.78 -5.65 18.73
N THR A 266 3.76 -5.64 17.82
CA THR A 266 4.69 -6.77 17.65
C THR A 266 5.90 -6.65 18.60
N GLN A 267 6.01 -5.57 19.39
CA GLN A 267 7.05 -5.46 20.40
C GLN A 267 6.74 -6.36 21.60
N PRO A 268 7.61 -7.32 21.97
CA PRO A 268 7.57 -7.89 23.30
C PRO A 268 7.80 -6.76 24.30
N GLN A 269 6.97 -6.68 25.34
CA GLN A 269 7.20 -5.76 26.45
C GLN A 269 8.58 -6.08 27.04
N ALA A 270 9.53 -5.18 26.82
CA ALA A 270 10.84 -5.21 27.45
C ALA A 270 10.75 -4.61 28.85
#